data_AF-A0A958L5B3-F1
#
_entry.id   AF-A0A958L5B3-F1
#
_cell.length_a   1.000
_cell.length_b   1.000
_cell.length_c   1.000
_cell.angle_alpha   90.00
_cell.angle_beta   90.00
_cell.angle_gamma   90.00
#
_symmetry.space_group_name_H-M   'P 1'
#
loop_
_entity.id
_entity.type
_entity.pdbx_description
1 polymer ?
#
loop_
_entity_poly.entity_id
_entity_poly.type
_entity_poly.pdbx_seq_one_letter_code
_entity_poly.pdbx_strand_id
1 'polypeptide(L)' 'MKTKSYKHGKYTYKAYLKPVGQGYEVGFYFSGKPLFVGNFLHLNEANAWYTEMTKQISGFTKKY' A
#
# COMPACT_ATOMS: atom_id res chain seq x y z
N MET A 1 -11.44 -0.62 5.23
CA MET A 1 -10.15 -1.08 4.66
C MET A 1 -10.07 -0.66 3.21
N LYS A 2 -9.01 0.03 2.80
CA LYS A 2 -8.74 0.38 1.39
C LYS A 2 -7.70 -0.57 0.84
N THR A 3 -7.89 -1.04 -0.39
CA THR A 3 -6.89 -1.87 -1.07
C THR A 3 -6.79 -1.47 -2.53
N LYS A 4 -5.59 -1.58 -3.10
CA LYS A 4 -5.37 -1.36 -4.52
C LYS A 4 -4.38 -2.40 -5.05
N SER A 5 -4.78 -3.08 -6.11
CA SER A 5 -3.97 -4.12 -6.76
C SER A 5 -3.28 -3.54 -7.99
N TYR A 6 -2.04 -3.95 -8.20
CA TYR A 6 -1.21 -3.58 -9.34
C TYR A 6 -0.68 -4.84 -9.99
N LYS A 7 -0.63 -4.85 -11.33
CA LYS A 7 -0.02 -5.92 -12.12
C LYS A 7 1.13 -5.35 -12.92
N HIS A 8 2.24 -6.07 -12.92
CA HIS A 8 3.39 -5.77 -13.77
C HIS A 8 3.98 -7.10 -14.23
N GLY A 9 3.81 -7.40 -15.53
CA GLY A 9 4.07 -8.72 -16.09
C GLY A 9 3.27 -9.82 -15.39
N LYS A 10 3.97 -10.88 -14.94
CA LYS A 10 3.41 -11.98 -14.15
C LYS A 10 3.23 -11.65 -12.66
N TYR A 11 3.73 -10.51 -12.21
CA TYR A 11 3.76 -10.14 -10.81
C TYR A 11 2.52 -9.35 -10.41
N THR A 12 1.95 -9.73 -9.27
CA THR A 12 0.83 -9.01 -8.66
C THR A 12 1.27 -8.43 -7.32
N TYR A 13 0.98 -7.14 -7.18
CA TYR A 13 1.24 -6.38 -5.98
C TYR A 13 -0.08 -5.85 -5.40
N LYS A 14 -0.17 -5.73 -4.08
CA LYS A 14 -1.38 -5.23 -3.41
C LYS A 14 -1.03 -4.27 -2.29
N ALA A 15 -1.34 -3.00 -2.50
CA ALA A 15 -1.31 -1.99 -1.45
C ALA A 15 -2.58 -2.09 -0.59
N TYR A 16 -2.46 -1.81 0.70
CA TYR A 16 -3.59 -1.75 1.62
C TYR A 16 -3.43 -0.65 2.67
N LEU A 17 -4.56 -0.19 3.18
CA LEU A 17 -4.70 0.62 4.39
C LEU A 17 -5.85 0.01 5.21
N LYS A 18 -5.56 -0.43 6.43
CA LYS A 18 -6.58 -0.97 7.35
C LYS A 18 -6.45 -0.33 8.74
N PRO A 19 -7.56 -0.15 9.47
CA PRO A 19 -7.49 0.17 10.89
C PRO A 19 -6.89 -1.03 11.67
N VAL A 20 -6.04 -0.75 12.65
CA VAL A 20 -5.44 -1.74 13.57
C VAL A 20 -5.41 -1.14 14.97
N GLY A 21 -6.15 -1.74 15.91
CA GLY A 21 -6.32 -1.19 17.25
C GLY A 21 -6.88 0.24 17.20
N GLN A 22 -6.14 1.19 17.78
CA GLN A 22 -6.48 2.62 17.75
C GLN A 22 -5.83 3.40 16.60
N GLY A 23 -5.06 2.73 15.73
CA GLY A 23 -4.32 3.34 14.64
C GLY A 23 -4.65 2.73 13.27
N TYR A 24 -3.72 2.92 12.33
CA TYR A 24 -3.84 2.51 10.95
C TYR A 24 -2.55 1.85 10.46
N GLU A 25 -2.68 0.73 9.78
CA GLU A 25 -1.59 0.03 9.12
C GLU A 25 -1.71 0.26 7.61
N VAL A 26 -0.64 0.78 7.01
CA VAL A 26 -0.48 0.90 5.56
C VAL A 26 0.61 -0.05 5.13
N GLY A 27 0.34 -0.89 4.14
CA GLY A 27 1.34 -1.82 3.67
C GLY A 27 1.17 -2.27 2.24
N PHE A 28 2.10 -3.12 1.84
CA PHE A 28 2.26 -3.56 0.46
C PHE A 28 2.62 -5.05 0.44
N TYR A 29 1.79 -5.85 -0.23
CA TYR A 29 2.04 -7.26 -0.47
C TYR A 29 2.59 -7.50 -1.86
N PHE A 30 3.56 -8.41 -1.95
CA PHE A 30 4.03 -8.99 -3.20
C PHE A 30 3.97 -10.51 -3.11
N SER A 31 3.26 -11.14 -4.05
CA SER A 31 3.10 -12.61 -4.08
C SER A 31 2.67 -13.19 -2.72
N GLY A 32 1.74 -12.50 -2.02
CA GLY A 32 1.24 -12.91 -0.71
C GLY A 32 2.13 -12.58 0.49
N LYS A 33 3.35 -12.07 0.28
CA LYS A 33 4.28 -11.68 1.35
C LYS A 33 4.23 -10.17 1.59
N PRO A 34 4.15 -9.69 2.85
CA PRO A 34 4.26 -8.27 3.15
C PRO A 34 5.70 -7.82 2.88
N LEU A 35 5.88 -6.85 1.98
CA LEU A 35 7.17 -6.23 1.68
C LEU A 35 7.42 -4.98 2.53
N PHE A 36 6.35 -4.26 2.84
CA PHE A 36 6.40 -3.04 3.63
C PHE A 36 5.15 -2.94 4.49
N VAL A 37 5.34 -2.48 5.73
CA VAL A 37 4.28 -2.17 6.69
C VAL A 37 4.70 -0.93 7.46
N GLY A 38 3.85 0.10 7.43
CA GLY A 38 3.98 1.31 8.24
C GLY A 38 2.75 1.48 9.12
N ASN A 39 2.97 1.90 10.38
CA ASN A 39 1.92 2.14 11.34
C ASN A 39 1.77 3.64 11.59
N PHE A 40 0.53 4.10 11.65
CA PHE A 40 0.16 5.50 11.79
C PHE A 40 -0.87 5.64 12.92
N LEU A 41 -0.72 6.67 13.74
CA LEU A 41 -1.69 6.98 14.78
C LEU A 41 -2.92 7.69 14.19
N HIS A 42 -2.71 8.56 13.20
CA HIS A 42 -3.77 9.38 12.63
C HIS A 42 -4.17 8.93 11.22
N LEU A 43 -5.48 8.96 10.95
CA LEU A 43 -6.04 8.57 9.65
C LEU A 43 -5.54 9.48 8.52
N ASN A 44 -5.34 10.76 8.80
CA ASN A 44 -4.91 11.74 7.79
C ASN A 44 -3.50 11.41 7.30
N GLU A 45 -2.57 11.10 8.20
CA GLU A 45 -1.21 10.69 7.88
C GLU A 45 -1.20 9.37 7.11
N ALA A 46 -1.98 8.39 7.58
CA ALA A 46 -2.12 7.09 6.90
C ALA A 46 -2.64 7.25 5.46
N ASN A 47 -3.65 8.11 5.24
CA ASN A 47 -4.19 8.37 3.90
C ASN A 47 -3.20 9.12 3.02
N ALA A 48 -2.49 10.13 3.55
CA ALA A 48 -1.47 10.86 2.81
C ALA A 48 -0.35 9.90 2.36
N TRP A 49 0.15 9.09 3.27
CA TRP A 49 1.18 8.08 2.98
C TRP A 49 0.69 7.05 1.95
N TYR A 50 -0.51 6.50 2.15
CA TYR A 50 -1.10 5.53 1.21
C TYR A 50 -1.23 6.13 -0.20
N THR A 51 -1.62 7.40 -0.31
CA THR A 51 -1.77 8.09 -1.60
C THR A 51 -0.43 8.27 -2.31
N GLU A 52 0.61 8.72 -1.60
CA GLU A 52 1.93 8.88 -2.19
C GLU A 52 2.54 7.53 -2.56
N MET A 53 2.47 6.54 -1.67
CA MET A 53 2.94 5.18 -1.94
C MET A 53 2.26 4.58 -3.19
N THR A 54 0.94 4.69 -3.29
CA THR A 54 0.18 4.16 -4.43
C THR A 54 0.47 4.89 -5.74
N LYS A 55 0.81 6.18 -5.69
CA LYS A 55 1.28 6.97 -6.84
C LYS A 55 2.65 6.50 -7.32
N GLN A 56 3.61 6.33 -6.40
CA GLN A 56 4.96 5.85 -6.72
C GLN A 56 4.94 4.43 -7.30
N ILE A 57 4.19 3.51 -6.67
CA ILE A 57 4.00 2.14 -7.20
C ILE A 57 3.41 2.20 -8.61
N SER A 58 2.34 2.98 -8.81
CA SER A 58 1.73 3.09 -10.13
C SER A 58 2.68 3.63 -11.19
N GLY A 59 3.55 4.59 -10.83
CA GLY A 59 4.57 5.12 -11.73
C GLY A 59 5.62 4.07 -12.08
N PHE A 60 6.11 3.36 -11.07
CA PHE A 60 7.09 2.28 -11.23
C PHE A 60 6.55 1.16 -12.13
N THR A 61 5.34 0.66 -11.85
CA THR A 61 4.73 -0.46 -12.59
C THR A 61 4.32 -0.13 -14.03
N LYS A 62 4.24 1.16 -14.38
CA LYS A 62 3.95 1.60 -15.75
C LYS A 62 5.22 1.83 -16.56
N LYS A 63 6.30 2.27 -15.90
CA LYS A 63 7.57 2.58 -16.55
C LYS A 63 8.35 1.32 -16.91
N TYR A 64 8.33 0.35 -16.00
CA TYR A 64 8.94 -0.96 -16.20
C TYR A 64 7.82 -1.96 -16.43
#